data_AF-X1L1E9-F1
#
_entry.id   AF-X1L1E9-F1
#
_cell.length_a   1.000
_cell.length_b   1.000
_cell.length_c   1.000
_cell.angle_alpha   90.00
_cell.angle_beta   90.00
_cell.angle_gamma   90.00
#
_symmetry.space_group_name_H-M   'P 1'
#
loop_
_entity.id
_entity.type
_entity.pdbx_description
1 polymer ?
#
loop_
_entity_poly.entity_id
_entity_poly.type
_entity_poly.pdbx_seq_one_letter_code
_entity_poly.pdbx_strand_id
1 'polypeptide(L)'
;PITIKAEQEGKKPGEIAAQYHQQFLDSWQRLGISFDLFTTTGTANHAQVSQDIFLTLLNKGYIYKATVSQPYCPHCQRFLPDRYIEGTCPYCQSPGARGDQCDECGKPMNPAELLDPRCRLCAATPQFKDSEHFFFRLSAFRDRLLDWVKQQSHWRQNVLNFTTRYLEEGLRDRAITRDIEWGIPVPVDGFDSKRIYVWFEAVIGYLSATKEWAKSSGDEEGWRSFWQDKDVKGYYFIGKDNIPFHTIIWPA
;
A
#
# COMPACT_ATOMS: atom_id res chain seq x y z
N PRO A 1 5.96 6.00 -9.16
CA PRO A 1 6.27 4.69 -8.54
C PRO A 1 7.75 4.35 -8.72
N ILE A 2 8.41 3.77 -7.70
CA ILE A 2 9.87 3.56 -7.71
C ILE A 2 10.29 2.65 -8.87
N THR A 3 9.62 1.51 -9.07
CA THR A 3 9.95 0.54 -10.12
C THR A 3 9.85 1.12 -11.53
N ILE A 4 8.79 1.90 -11.82
CA ILE A 4 8.63 2.60 -13.10
C ILE A 4 9.79 3.54 -13.37
N LYS A 5 10.12 4.37 -12.39
CA LYS A 5 11.16 5.39 -12.52
C LYS A 5 12.53 4.75 -12.71
N ALA A 6 12.77 3.65 -12.00
CA ALA A 6 13.97 2.83 -12.12
C ALA A 6 14.11 2.27 -13.55
N GLU A 7 13.05 1.70 -14.12
CA GLU A 7 13.04 1.19 -15.49
C GLU A 7 13.26 2.29 -16.53
N GLN A 8 12.59 3.44 -16.38
CA GLN A 8 12.76 4.59 -17.27
C GLN A 8 14.18 5.16 -17.27
N GLU A 9 14.88 5.06 -16.14
CA GLU A 9 16.25 5.55 -15.99
C GLU A 9 17.31 4.45 -16.17
N GLY A 10 16.92 3.19 -16.40
CA GLY A 10 17.85 2.06 -16.45
C GLY A 10 18.61 1.83 -15.14
N LYS A 11 18.03 2.19 -14.00
CA LYS A 11 18.61 2.06 -12.65
C LYS A 11 17.91 0.97 -11.85
N LYS A 12 18.53 0.53 -10.74
CA LYS A 12 17.84 -0.32 -9.77
C LYS A 12 16.86 0.50 -8.93
N PRO A 13 15.71 -0.08 -8.51
CA PRO A 13 14.75 0.60 -7.63
C PRO A 13 15.36 1.19 -6.35
N GLY A 14 16.33 0.49 -5.75
CA GLY A 14 17.04 0.97 -4.56
C GLY A 14 17.86 2.24 -4.80
N GLU A 15 18.43 2.42 -6.00
CA GLU A 15 19.19 3.63 -6.36
C GLU A 15 18.25 4.83 -6.47
N ILE A 16 17.08 4.65 -7.08
CA ILE A 16 16.03 5.68 -7.15
C ILE A 16 15.58 6.05 -5.73
N ALA A 17 15.28 5.05 -4.89
CA ALA A 17 14.85 5.28 -3.52
C ALA A 17 15.90 6.06 -2.71
N ALA A 18 17.18 5.67 -2.79
CA ALA A 18 18.29 6.35 -2.12
C ALA A 18 18.47 7.78 -2.61
N GLN A 19 18.40 8.01 -3.93
CA GLN A 19 18.50 9.34 -4.52
C GLN A 19 17.41 10.27 -3.99
N TYR A 20 16.14 9.84 -3.99
CA TYR A 20 15.05 10.67 -3.48
C TYR A 20 15.10 10.84 -1.96
N HIS A 21 15.52 9.81 -1.22
CA HIS A 21 15.73 9.93 0.23
C HIS A 21 16.73 11.04 0.57
N GLN A 22 17.85 11.12 -0.15
CA GLN A 22 18.85 12.19 0.05
C GLN A 22 18.29 13.58 -0.32
N GLN A 23 17.49 13.68 -1.38
CA GLN A 23 16.84 14.94 -1.76
C GLN A 23 15.81 15.40 -0.72
N PHE A 24 15.09 14.46 -0.11
CA PHE A 24 14.16 14.78 0.98
C PHE A 24 14.91 15.28 2.21
N LEU A 25 16.02 14.63 2.61
CA LEU A 25 16.86 15.10 3.72
C LEU A 25 17.37 16.53 3.50
N ASP A 26 17.90 16.84 2.31
CA ASP A 26 18.32 18.21 1.96
C ASP A 26 17.15 19.20 2.06
N SER A 27 15.98 18.82 1.53
CA SER A 27 14.79 19.67 1.56
C SER A 27 14.32 19.94 2.99
N TRP A 28 14.29 18.93 3.85
CA TRP A 28 13.91 19.08 5.26
C TRP A 28 14.87 19.99 6.02
N GLN A 29 16.18 19.82 5.81
CA GLN A 29 17.19 20.69 6.39
C GLN A 29 16.99 22.14 5.96
N ARG A 30 16.77 22.39 4.67
CA ARG A 30 16.58 23.74 4.12
C ARG A 30 15.27 24.40 4.57
N LEU A 31 14.25 23.61 4.88
CA LEU A 31 12.98 24.08 5.45
C LEU A 31 13.05 24.26 6.97
N GLY A 32 14.16 23.90 7.62
CA GLY A 32 14.30 23.96 9.07
C GLY A 32 13.47 22.92 9.82
N ILE A 33 13.14 21.80 9.17
CA ILE A 33 12.40 20.69 9.77
C ILE A 33 13.41 19.67 10.31
N SER A 34 13.33 19.38 11.60
CA SER A 34 14.13 18.34 12.26
C SER A 34 13.26 17.16 12.68
N PHE A 35 13.81 15.95 12.56
CA PHE A 35 13.22 14.71 13.03
C PHE A 35 14.20 14.05 13.99
N ASP A 36 13.70 13.42 15.07
CA ASP A 36 14.53 12.56 15.93
C ASP A 36 15.08 11.35 15.16
N LEU A 37 14.30 10.86 14.19
CA LEU A 37 14.72 9.88 13.20
C LEU A 37 13.97 10.11 11.88
N PHE A 38 14.71 10.19 10.77
CA PHE A 38 14.16 10.11 9.42
C PHE A 38 14.73 8.87 8.72
N THR A 39 13.91 7.83 8.57
CA THR A 39 14.34 6.52 8.03
C THR A 39 13.58 6.16 6.74
N THR A 40 13.74 4.92 6.28
CA THR A 40 13.15 4.39 5.05
C THR A 40 12.47 3.04 5.31
N THR A 41 11.40 2.73 4.57
CA THR A 41 10.77 1.39 4.61
C THR A 41 11.62 0.32 3.93
N GLY A 42 12.79 0.67 3.38
CA GLY A 42 13.77 -0.27 2.86
C GLY A 42 14.69 -0.92 3.90
N THR A 43 14.54 -0.61 5.21
CA THR A 43 15.42 -1.19 6.24
C THR A 43 15.05 -2.64 6.60
N ALA A 44 16.03 -3.40 7.06
CA ALA A 44 15.80 -4.77 7.57
C ALA A 44 14.86 -4.78 8.79
N ASN A 45 14.96 -3.75 9.65
CA ASN A 45 14.06 -3.55 10.78
C ASN A 45 12.60 -3.40 10.30
N HIS A 46 12.35 -2.55 9.29
CA HIS A 46 11.02 -2.40 8.74
C HIS A 46 10.47 -3.71 8.14
N ALA A 47 11.31 -4.45 7.39
CA ALA A 47 10.93 -5.75 6.85
C ALA A 47 10.51 -6.74 7.96
N GLN A 48 11.29 -6.84 9.03
CA GLN A 48 11.01 -7.73 10.16
C GLN A 48 9.69 -7.35 10.85
N VAL A 49 9.50 -6.07 11.19
CA VAL A 49 8.28 -5.61 11.89
C VAL A 49 7.03 -5.83 11.03
N SER A 50 7.12 -5.58 9.73
CA SER A 50 6.01 -5.81 8.78
C SER A 50 5.67 -7.29 8.63
N GLN A 51 6.70 -8.16 8.58
CA GLN A 51 6.52 -9.61 8.55
C GLN A 51 5.91 -10.14 9.85
N ASP A 52 6.32 -9.62 11.00
CA ASP A 52 5.76 -10.00 12.31
C ASP A 52 4.26 -9.67 12.41
N ILE A 53 3.86 -8.47 11.95
CA ILE A 53 2.44 -8.07 11.90
C ILE A 53 1.67 -8.96 10.92
N PHE A 54 2.24 -9.22 9.74
CA PHE A 54 1.64 -10.10 8.74
C PHE A 54 1.37 -11.51 9.31
N LEU A 55 2.38 -12.13 9.93
CA LEU A 55 2.24 -13.46 10.53
C LEU A 55 1.26 -13.45 11.71
N THR A 56 1.26 -12.40 12.51
CA THR A 56 0.31 -12.25 13.63
C THR A 56 -1.14 -12.21 13.13
N LEU A 57 -1.42 -11.43 12.09
CA LEU A 57 -2.76 -11.32 11.50
C LEU A 57 -3.18 -12.61 10.78
N LEU A 58 -2.23 -13.29 10.12
CA LEU A 58 -2.44 -14.61 9.53
C LEU A 58 -2.83 -15.65 10.59
N ASN A 59 -2.06 -15.75 11.67
CA ASN A 59 -2.32 -16.69 12.77
C ASN A 59 -3.65 -16.41 13.49
N LYS A 60 -4.11 -15.14 13.48
CA LYS A 60 -5.42 -14.75 14.04
C LYS A 60 -6.59 -14.92 13.06
N GLY A 61 -6.35 -15.40 11.83
CA GLY A 61 -7.40 -15.60 10.82
C GLY A 61 -7.92 -14.32 10.16
N TYR A 62 -7.18 -13.21 10.27
CA TYR A 62 -7.48 -11.96 9.57
C TYR A 62 -6.79 -11.84 8.22
N ILE A 63 -5.91 -12.77 7.87
CA ILE A 63 -5.35 -12.90 6.53
C ILE A 63 -5.70 -14.28 5.99
N TYR A 64 -6.14 -14.34 4.72
CA TYR A 64 -6.50 -15.59 4.04
C TYR A 64 -5.99 -15.57 2.59
N LYS A 65 -5.88 -16.75 1.96
CA LYS A 65 -5.48 -16.86 0.55
C LYS A 65 -6.70 -16.79 -0.37
N ALA A 66 -6.58 -16.09 -1.48
CA ALA A 66 -7.52 -16.14 -2.58
C ALA A 66 -6.82 -15.95 -3.92
N THR A 67 -7.37 -16.57 -4.95
CA THR A 67 -6.88 -16.45 -6.33
C THR A 67 -7.57 -15.29 -7.02
N VAL A 68 -6.80 -14.46 -7.72
CA VAL A 68 -7.30 -13.41 -8.60
C VAL A 68 -6.78 -13.62 -10.01
N SER A 69 -7.66 -13.42 -10.99
CA SER A 69 -7.27 -13.40 -12.39
C SER A 69 -6.83 -11.99 -12.77
N GLN A 70 -5.59 -11.84 -13.26
CA GLN A 70 -5.00 -10.55 -13.58
C GLN A 70 -4.37 -10.58 -14.97
N PRO A 71 -4.34 -9.43 -15.69
CA PRO A 71 -3.67 -9.37 -16.99
C PRO A 71 -2.16 -9.53 -16.81
N TYR A 72 -1.57 -10.38 -17.64
CA TYR A 72 -0.16 -10.72 -17.67
C TYR A 72 0.40 -10.49 -19.07
N CYS A 73 1.52 -9.78 -19.16
CA CYS A 73 2.21 -9.58 -20.42
C CYS A 73 3.20 -10.71 -20.67
N PRO A 74 3.03 -11.55 -21.70
CA PRO A 74 3.97 -12.63 -22.00
C PRO A 74 5.35 -12.12 -22.44
N HIS A 75 5.40 -10.96 -23.09
CA HIS A 75 6.66 -10.36 -23.55
C HIS A 75 7.48 -9.72 -22.41
N CYS A 76 6.84 -8.91 -21.55
CA CYS A 76 7.48 -8.31 -20.37
C CYS A 76 7.60 -9.27 -19.18
N GLN A 77 7.05 -10.49 -19.30
CA GLN A 77 7.01 -11.55 -18.29
C GLN A 77 6.52 -11.09 -16.91
N ARG A 78 5.50 -10.23 -16.86
CA ARG A 78 4.97 -9.66 -15.61
C ARG A 78 3.45 -9.45 -15.65
N PHE A 79 2.85 -9.43 -14.47
CA PHE A 79 1.49 -8.94 -14.30
C PHE A 79 1.41 -7.43 -14.54
N LEU A 80 0.30 -6.98 -15.11
CA LEU A 80 0.03 -5.60 -15.46
C LEU A 80 -0.98 -5.00 -14.48
N PRO A 81 -0.56 -4.09 -13.58
CA PRO A 81 -1.51 -3.25 -12.87
C PRO A 81 -2.37 -2.46 -13.86
N ASP A 82 -3.57 -2.02 -13.45
CA ASP A 82 -4.56 -1.35 -14.31
C ASP A 82 -4.02 -0.18 -15.14
N ARG A 83 -2.98 0.50 -14.64
CA ARG A 83 -2.31 1.62 -15.34
C ARG A 83 -1.37 1.22 -16.49
N TYR A 84 -1.00 -0.05 -16.57
CA TYR A 84 -0.12 -0.60 -17.61
C TYR A 84 -0.87 -1.40 -18.68
N ILE A 85 -2.19 -1.50 -18.54
CA ILE A 85 -3.07 -2.03 -19.57
C ILE A 85 -3.90 -0.87 -20.12
N GLU A 86 -3.92 -0.79 -21.44
CA GLU A 86 -4.76 0.16 -22.17
C GLU A 86 -5.50 -0.57 -23.29
N GLY A 87 -6.62 -0.02 -23.72
CA GLY A 87 -7.40 -0.61 -24.80
C GLY A 87 -8.48 0.36 -25.27
N THR A 88 -9.51 -0.19 -25.90
CA THR A 88 -10.68 0.56 -26.35
C THR A 88 -11.81 0.41 -25.33
N CYS A 89 -12.45 1.53 -24.99
CA CYS A 89 -13.55 1.57 -24.04
C CYS A 89 -14.75 0.78 -24.57
N PRO A 90 -15.27 -0.23 -23.84
CA PRO A 90 -16.43 -1.01 -24.30
C PRO A 90 -17.73 -0.19 -24.33
N TYR A 91 -17.78 0.95 -23.63
CA TYR A 91 -18.99 1.76 -23.48
C TYR A 91 -19.10 2.90 -24.49
N CYS A 92 -17.99 3.57 -24.83
CA CYS A 92 -17.99 4.73 -25.73
C CYS A 92 -17.06 4.57 -26.94
N GLN A 93 -16.38 3.42 -27.07
CA GLN A 93 -15.46 3.11 -28.16
C GLN A 93 -14.24 4.05 -28.27
N SER A 94 -13.98 4.87 -27.25
CA SER A 94 -12.75 5.67 -27.21
C SER A 94 -11.52 4.78 -27.12
N PRO A 95 -10.49 4.98 -27.96
CA PRO A 95 -9.19 4.36 -27.76
C PRO A 95 -8.50 4.92 -26.51
N GLY A 96 -7.51 4.19 -25.99
CA GLY A 96 -6.68 4.63 -24.86
C GLY A 96 -7.35 4.56 -23.49
N ALA A 97 -8.46 3.84 -23.36
CA ALA A 97 -9.07 3.55 -22.07
C ALA A 97 -8.10 2.75 -21.20
N ARG A 98 -8.05 3.08 -19.90
CA ARG A 98 -7.15 2.45 -18.93
C ARG A 98 -7.91 1.32 -18.23
N GLY A 99 -7.18 0.36 -17.67
CA GLY A 99 -7.74 -0.87 -17.07
C GLY A 99 -8.92 -0.64 -16.14
N ASP A 100 -8.91 0.44 -15.36
CA ASP A 100 -9.91 0.74 -14.33
C ASP A 100 -10.90 1.86 -14.72
N GLN A 101 -10.60 2.65 -15.77
CA GLN A 101 -11.41 3.81 -16.14
C GLN A 101 -11.20 4.27 -17.60
N CYS A 102 -12.26 4.81 -18.20
CA CYS A 102 -12.18 5.59 -19.44
C CYS A 102 -12.21 7.08 -19.12
N ASP A 103 -11.20 7.82 -19.60
CA ASP A 103 -11.09 9.26 -19.35
C ASP A 103 -12.11 10.08 -20.16
N GLU A 104 -12.63 9.55 -21.28
CA GLU A 104 -13.65 10.24 -22.10
C GLU A 104 -15.06 10.15 -21.51
N CYS A 105 -15.51 8.96 -21.10
CA CYS A 105 -16.87 8.77 -20.59
C CYS A 105 -16.96 8.68 -19.06
N GLY A 106 -15.82 8.64 -18.36
CA GLY A 106 -15.73 8.61 -16.90
C GLY A 106 -16.23 7.32 -16.25
N LYS A 107 -16.63 6.29 -17.03
CA LYS A 107 -17.14 5.04 -16.47
C LYS A 107 -16.00 4.18 -15.91
N PRO A 108 -16.15 3.64 -14.68
CA PRO A 108 -15.25 2.62 -14.19
C PRO A 108 -15.44 1.33 -14.99
N MET A 109 -14.36 0.57 -15.14
CA MET A 109 -14.36 -0.70 -15.87
C MET A 109 -13.40 -1.69 -15.25
N ASN A 110 -13.59 -2.96 -15.58
CA ASN A 110 -12.62 -4.00 -15.27
C ASN A 110 -11.63 -4.14 -16.44
N PRO A 111 -10.33 -4.36 -16.20
CA PRO A 111 -9.37 -4.63 -17.26
C PRO A 111 -9.78 -5.78 -18.21
N ALA A 112 -10.59 -6.73 -17.74
CA ALA A 112 -11.14 -7.82 -18.55
C ALA A 112 -12.21 -7.38 -19.56
N GLU A 113 -12.81 -6.21 -19.38
CA GLU A 113 -13.83 -5.64 -20.27
C GLU A 113 -13.23 -4.77 -21.38
N LEU A 114 -11.93 -4.45 -21.30
CA LEU A 114 -11.25 -3.66 -22.33
C LEU A 114 -11.25 -4.41 -23.66
N LEU A 115 -11.68 -3.71 -24.72
CA LEU A 115 -11.57 -4.21 -26.08
C LEU A 115 -10.14 -4.00 -26.56
N ASP A 116 -9.57 -4.97 -27.28
CA ASP A 116 -8.20 -4.96 -27.78
C ASP A 116 -7.15 -4.52 -26.74
N PRO A 117 -7.06 -5.20 -25.58
CA PRO A 117 -6.14 -4.80 -24.53
C PRO A 117 -4.69 -4.92 -25.00
N ARG A 118 -3.89 -3.92 -24.65
CA ARG A 118 -2.46 -3.82 -24.95
C ARG A 118 -1.68 -3.46 -23.71
N CYS A 119 -0.49 -4.06 -23.59
CA CYS A 119 0.50 -3.67 -22.61
C CYS A 119 1.08 -2.30 -22.99
N ARG A 120 0.96 -1.30 -22.11
CA ARG A 120 1.49 0.05 -22.36
C ARG A 120 3.02 0.10 -22.51
N LEU A 121 3.72 -0.96 -22.07
CA LEU A 121 5.19 -1.03 -22.14
C LEU A 121 5.71 -1.57 -23.47
N CYS A 122 5.02 -2.53 -24.09
CA CYS A 122 5.51 -3.22 -25.30
C CYS A 122 4.45 -3.43 -26.39
N ALA A 123 3.25 -2.90 -26.20
CA ALA A 123 2.08 -3.05 -27.07
C ALA A 123 1.57 -4.49 -27.28
N ALA A 124 2.16 -5.51 -26.65
CA ALA A 124 1.71 -6.90 -26.73
C ALA A 124 0.32 -7.08 -26.07
N THR A 125 -0.48 -8.00 -26.61
CA THR A 125 -1.79 -8.37 -26.04
C THR A 125 -1.61 -9.11 -24.71
N PRO A 126 -2.15 -8.60 -23.59
CA PRO A 126 -2.11 -9.29 -22.31
C PRO A 126 -2.94 -10.58 -22.32
N GLN A 127 -2.53 -11.55 -21.51
CA GLN A 127 -3.28 -12.77 -21.22
C GLN A 127 -3.73 -12.76 -19.76
N PHE A 128 -4.94 -13.21 -19.45
CA PHE A 128 -5.35 -13.36 -18.06
C PHE A 128 -4.67 -14.59 -17.46
N LYS A 129 -4.01 -14.38 -16.33
CA LYS A 129 -3.40 -15.45 -15.52
C LYS A 129 -3.90 -15.36 -14.10
N ASP A 130 -4.18 -16.52 -13.54
CA ASP A 130 -4.53 -16.65 -12.14
C ASP A 130 -3.29 -16.54 -11.27
N SER A 131 -3.42 -15.78 -10.20
CA SER A 131 -2.36 -15.55 -9.21
C SER A 131 -2.96 -15.68 -7.82
N GLU A 132 -2.33 -16.46 -6.95
CA GLU A 132 -2.74 -16.58 -5.55
C GLU A 132 -2.17 -15.41 -4.74
N HIS A 133 -3.01 -14.77 -3.92
CA HIS A 133 -2.61 -13.67 -3.05
C HIS A 133 -3.14 -13.87 -1.64
N PHE A 134 -2.42 -13.29 -0.68
CA PHE A 134 -2.97 -13.06 0.65
C PHE A 134 -3.86 -11.81 0.65
N PHE A 135 -5.03 -11.95 1.26
CA PHE A 135 -6.03 -10.92 1.46
C PHE A 135 -6.15 -10.60 2.94
N PHE A 136 -6.18 -9.31 3.28
CA PHE A 136 -6.56 -8.83 4.60
C PHE A 136 -8.08 -8.75 4.69
N ARG A 137 -8.62 -9.43 5.70
CA ARG A 137 -10.05 -9.48 6.04
C ARG A 137 -10.51 -8.19 6.70
N LEU A 138 -10.28 -7.07 6.03
CA LEU A 138 -10.60 -5.72 6.50
C LEU A 138 -12.10 -5.59 6.84
N SER A 139 -12.96 -6.31 6.12
CA SER A 139 -14.40 -6.39 6.40
C SER A 139 -14.72 -6.77 7.85
N ALA A 140 -13.90 -7.62 8.49
CA ALA A 140 -14.12 -8.07 9.86
C ALA A 140 -13.93 -6.97 10.92
N PHE A 141 -13.30 -5.85 10.57
CA PHE A 141 -13.02 -4.74 11.49
C PHE A 141 -14.05 -3.62 11.44
N ARG A 142 -14.98 -3.65 10.46
CA ARG A 142 -15.94 -2.58 10.19
C ARG A 142 -16.64 -2.07 11.45
N ASP A 143 -17.29 -2.96 12.20
CA ASP A 143 -18.14 -2.55 13.32
C ASP A 143 -17.31 -2.01 14.50
N ARG A 144 -16.17 -2.65 14.79
CA ARG A 144 -15.22 -2.18 15.81
C ARG A 144 -14.64 -0.80 15.46
N LEU A 145 -14.33 -0.57 14.18
CA LEU A 145 -13.87 0.72 13.69
C LEU A 145 -14.97 1.78 13.75
N LEU A 146 -16.22 1.44 13.41
CA LEU A 146 -17.35 2.37 13.56
C LEU A 146 -17.48 2.84 15.02
N ASP A 147 -17.40 1.93 15.97
CA ASP A 147 -17.51 2.27 17.38
C ASP A 147 -16.30 3.04 17.90
N TRP A 148 -15.10 2.74 17.41
CA TRP A 148 -13.89 3.51 17.71
C TRP A 148 -13.95 4.93 17.13
N VAL A 149 -14.37 5.08 15.87
CA VAL A 149 -14.48 6.37 15.17
C VAL A 149 -15.47 7.31 15.86
N LYS A 150 -16.61 6.80 16.34
CA LYS A 150 -17.60 7.60 17.11
C LYS A 150 -17.01 8.25 18.36
N GLN A 151 -15.96 7.67 18.94
CA GLN A 151 -15.30 8.20 20.14
C GLN A 151 -14.28 9.30 19.82
N GLN A 152 -13.95 9.52 18.54
CA GLN A 152 -12.93 10.48 18.11
C GLN A 152 -13.48 11.91 17.99
N SER A 153 -14.07 12.43 19.07
CA SER A 153 -14.70 13.76 19.11
C SER A 153 -13.76 14.93 18.80
N HIS A 154 -12.45 14.71 18.90
CA HIS A 154 -11.41 15.68 18.58
C HIS A 154 -11.06 15.75 17.09
N TRP A 155 -11.58 14.84 16.25
CA TRP A 155 -11.34 14.87 14.82
C TRP A 155 -12.12 16.01 14.14
N ARG A 156 -11.55 16.53 13.06
CA ARG A 156 -12.27 17.49 12.20
C ARG A 156 -13.51 16.83 11.62
N GLN A 157 -14.63 17.55 11.60
CA GLN A 157 -15.93 17.01 11.19
C GLN A 157 -15.92 16.35 9.80
N ASN A 158 -15.16 16.90 8.85
CA ASN A 158 -15.03 16.33 7.52
C ASN A 158 -14.33 14.96 7.51
N VAL A 159 -13.32 14.76 8.38
CA VAL A 159 -12.61 13.47 8.54
C VAL A 159 -13.54 12.43 9.17
N LEU A 160 -14.26 12.83 10.22
CA LEU A 160 -15.22 11.98 10.93
C LEU A 160 -16.34 11.52 10.00
N ASN A 161 -16.98 12.46 9.29
CA ASN A 161 -18.08 12.17 8.37
C ASN A 161 -17.62 11.29 7.21
N PHE A 162 -16.45 11.60 6.62
CA PHE A 162 -15.90 10.81 5.51
C PHE A 162 -15.60 9.37 5.95
N THR A 163 -14.92 9.20 7.08
CA THR A 163 -14.58 7.87 7.62
C THR A 163 -15.84 7.08 7.97
N THR A 164 -16.80 7.71 8.64
CA THR A 164 -18.07 7.06 9.04
C THR A 164 -18.83 6.56 7.82
N ARG A 165 -19.01 7.39 6.79
CA ARG A 165 -19.68 6.98 5.54
C ARG A 165 -18.95 5.83 4.85
N TYR A 166 -17.62 5.89 4.78
CA TYR A 166 -16.82 4.82 4.18
C TYR A 166 -17.01 3.49 4.90
N LEU A 167 -17.11 3.50 6.23
CA LEU A 167 -17.38 2.31 7.03
C LEU A 167 -18.84 1.83 6.87
N GLU A 168 -19.80 2.75 6.80
CA GLU A 168 -21.23 2.44 6.61
C GLU A 168 -21.50 1.76 5.26
N GLU A 169 -20.84 2.22 4.18
CA GLU A 169 -20.88 1.62 2.83
C GLU A 169 -20.36 0.17 2.80
N GLY A 170 -19.57 -0.21 3.79
CA GLY A 170 -19.03 -1.55 3.96
C GLY A 170 -17.58 -1.67 3.49
N LEU A 171 -16.75 -2.28 4.35
CA LEU A 171 -15.37 -2.57 4.02
C LEU A 171 -15.27 -3.84 3.19
N ARG A 172 -14.46 -3.77 2.13
CA ARG A 172 -14.12 -4.91 1.28
C ARG A 172 -12.72 -5.39 1.61
N ASP A 173 -12.53 -6.70 1.59
CA ASP A 173 -11.22 -7.31 1.78
C ASP A 173 -10.25 -6.89 0.66
N ARG A 174 -8.96 -6.89 0.98
CA ARG A 174 -7.92 -6.31 0.11
C ARG A 174 -6.76 -7.28 -0.05
N ALA A 175 -6.34 -7.51 -1.28
CA ALA A 175 -5.07 -8.20 -1.53
C ALA A 175 -3.91 -7.37 -0.96
N ILE A 176 -3.13 -7.96 -0.06
CA ILE A 176 -1.97 -7.35 0.61
C ILE A 176 -0.64 -7.92 0.12
N THR A 177 -0.65 -8.65 -0.98
CA THR A 177 0.54 -9.15 -1.68
C THR A 177 0.50 -8.77 -3.15
N ARG A 178 1.67 -8.65 -3.80
CA ARG A 178 1.80 -8.28 -5.21
C ARG A 178 2.85 -9.14 -5.90
N ASP A 179 2.62 -9.40 -7.19
CA ASP A 179 3.57 -10.04 -8.10
C ASP A 179 4.59 -9.02 -8.62
N ILE A 180 5.50 -8.61 -7.73
CA ILE A 180 6.60 -7.70 -8.03
C ILE A 180 7.85 -8.19 -7.31
N GLU A 181 9.03 -7.82 -7.80
CA GLU A 181 10.31 -8.23 -7.19
C GLU A 181 10.82 -7.24 -6.13
N TRP A 182 10.40 -5.97 -6.21
CA TRP A 182 10.81 -4.91 -5.30
C TRP A 182 9.83 -4.73 -4.14
N GLY A 183 10.31 -4.85 -2.90
CA GLY A 183 9.53 -4.66 -1.68
C GLY A 183 9.93 -5.65 -0.58
N ILE A 184 9.08 -5.82 0.43
CA ILE A 184 9.28 -6.75 1.54
C ILE A 184 8.84 -8.16 1.11
N PRO A 185 9.67 -9.21 1.24
CA PRO A 185 9.28 -10.59 0.97
C PRO A 185 8.11 -11.04 1.84
N VAL A 186 7.22 -11.85 1.27
CA VAL A 186 6.13 -12.48 2.03
C VAL A 186 6.72 -13.60 2.90
N PRO A 187 6.48 -13.64 4.22
CA PRO A 187 7.11 -14.60 5.13
C PRO A 187 6.37 -15.95 5.15
N VAL A 188 5.99 -16.46 3.96
CA VAL A 188 5.27 -17.74 3.82
C VAL A 188 5.83 -18.51 2.63
N ASP A 189 6.15 -19.79 2.84
CA ASP A 189 6.69 -20.68 1.81
C ASP A 189 5.79 -20.73 0.57
N GLY A 190 6.41 -20.70 -0.61
CA GLY A 190 5.71 -20.69 -1.91
C GLY A 190 5.28 -19.30 -2.37
N PHE A 191 5.58 -18.23 -1.62
CA PHE A 191 5.34 -16.84 -2.00
C PHE A 191 6.64 -16.04 -2.24
N ASP A 192 7.76 -16.72 -2.50
CA ASP A 192 9.09 -16.13 -2.66
C ASP A 192 9.17 -15.06 -3.78
N SER A 193 8.37 -15.22 -4.82
CA SER A 193 8.28 -14.29 -5.96
C SER A 193 7.32 -13.11 -5.71
N LYS A 194 6.72 -13.01 -4.52
CA LYS A 194 5.73 -11.99 -4.17
C LYS A 194 6.27 -11.06 -3.09
N ARG A 195 5.70 -9.86 -3.03
CA ARG A 195 6.02 -8.87 -2.00
C ARG A 195 4.77 -8.43 -1.26
N ILE A 196 4.94 -8.07 0.01
CA ILE A 196 3.90 -7.40 0.79
C ILE A 196 3.59 -6.07 0.10
N TYR A 197 2.30 -5.78 -0.06
CA TYR A 197 1.85 -4.60 -0.76
C TYR A 197 2.17 -3.35 0.05
N VAL A 198 2.73 -2.32 -0.62
CA VAL A 198 3.16 -1.07 0.03
C VAL A 198 2.07 -0.42 0.89
N TRP A 199 0.81 -0.48 0.50
CA TRP A 199 -0.28 0.12 1.29
C TRP A 199 -0.63 -0.64 2.56
N PHE A 200 -0.16 -1.88 2.70
CA PHE A 200 -0.25 -2.64 3.95
C PHE A 200 0.95 -2.35 4.85
N GLU A 201 2.17 -2.32 4.30
CA GLU A 201 3.38 -2.11 5.11
C GLU A 201 3.73 -0.65 5.42
N ALA A 202 3.37 0.31 4.57
CA ALA A 202 3.86 1.68 4.73
C ALA A 202 3.41 2.34 6.05
N VAL A 203 2.19 2.04 6.51
CA VAL A 203 1.68 2.54 7.81
C VAL A 203 2.35 1.84 9.01
N ILE A 204 2.86 0.61 8.82
CA ILE A 204 3.72 -0.08 9.79
C ILE A 204 5.08 0.65 9.92
N GLY A 205 5.45 1.43 8.91
CA GLY A 205 6.62 2.31 8.90
C GLY A 205 6.76 3.18 10.15
N TYR A 206 5.64 3.64 10.72
CA TYR A 206 5.65 4.41 11.97
C TYR A 206 6.17 3.58 13.14
N LEU A 207 5.65 2.36 13.33
CA LEU A 207 6.09 1.47 14.40
C LEU A 207 7.55 1.04 14.21
N SER A 208 7.92 0.65 12.99
CA SER A 208 9.30 0.26 12.71
C SER A 208 10.27 1.42 12.93
N ALA A 209 9.91 2.65 12.54
CA ALA A 209 10.74 3.82 12.78
C ALA A 209 10.91 4.09 14.28
N THR A 210 9.85 3.99 15.10
CA THR A 210 9.99 4.13 16.56
C THR A 210 10.90 3.06 17.15
N LYS A 211 10.80 1.79 16.69
CA LYS A 211 11.70 0.71 17.11
C LYS A 211 13.15 0.98 16.73
N GLU A 212 13.38 1.50 15.53
CA GLU A 212 14.71 1.86 15.04
C GLU A 212 15.31 3.01 15.86
N TRP A 213 14.50 4.04 16.14
CA TRP A 213 14.87 5.16 16.99
C TRP A 213 15.24 4.68 18.40
N ALA A 214 14.38 3.86 19.02
CA ALA A 214 14.59 3.31 20.35
C ALA A 214 15.93 2.56 20.43
N LYS A 215 16.19 1.66 19.47
CA LYS A 215 17.47 0.96 19.35
C LYS A 215 18.67 1.92 19.22
N SER A 216 18.56 2.94 18.36
CA SER A 216 19.64 3.91 18.16
C SER A 216 19.87 4.84 19.36
N SER A 217 18.85 5.03 20.19
CA SER A 217 18.90 5.87 21.39
C SER A 217 19.50 5.18 22.63
N GLY A 218 19.75 3.86 22.55
CA GLY A 218 20.31 3.06 23.65
C GLY A 218 19.29 2.38 24.56
N ASP A 219 17.98 2.58 24.31
CA ASP A 219 16.88 1.89 24.98
C ASP A 219 16.02 1.15 23.94
N GLU A 220 16.38 -0.10 23.63
CA GLU A 220 15.72 -0.90 22.59
C GLU A 220 14.23 -1.16 22.88
N GLU A 221 13.80 -1.14 24.14
CA GLU A 221 12.39 -1.34 24.51
C GLU A 221 11.63 -0.01 24.69
N GLY A 222 12.32 1.13 24.60
CA GLY A 222 11.77 2.46 24.80
C GLY A 222 10.58 2.79 23.90
N TRP A 223 10.52 2.18 22.70
CA TRP A 223 9.37 2.33 21.79
C TRP A 223 8.05 1.85 22.42
N ARG A 224 8.07 0.89 23.36
CA ARG A 224 6.84 0.36 23.96
C ARG A 224 6.09 1.42 24.75
N SER A 225 6.80 2.28 25.47
CA SER A 225 6.16 3.37 26.22
C SER A 225 5.30 4.22 25.29
N PHE A 226 5.81 4.56 24.11
CA PHE A 226 5.06 5.34 23.12
C PHE A 226 3.83 4.61 22.56
N TRP A 227 3.93 3.30 22.33
CA TRP A 227 2.87 2.54 21.62
C TRP A 227 1.89 1.80 22.54
N GLN A 228 2.22 1.60 23.82
CA GLN A 228 1.47 0.76 24.76
C GLN A 228 0.95 1.53 25.97
N ASP A 229 1.54 2.68 26.29
CA ASP A 229 1.00 3.56 27.31
C ASP A 229 -0.27 4.26 26.81
N LYS A 230 -1.32 4.23 27.63
CA LYS A 230 -2.63 4.81 27.30
C LYS A 230 -2.66 6.32 27.42
N ASP A 231 -1.71 6.89 28.16
CA ASP A 231 -1.62 8.35 28.36
C ASP A 231 -0.82 9.04 27.24
N VAL A 232 -0.11 8.27 26.41
CA VAL A 232 0.62 8.80 25.25
C VAL A 232 -0.34 9.19 24.14
N LYS A 233 -0.10 10.35 23.53
CA LYS A 233 -0.85 10.86 22.39
C LYS A 233 -0.02 10.74 21.11
N GLY A 234 -0.43 9.83 20.23
CA GLY A 234 0.09 9.73 18.87
C GLY A 234 -0.60 10.73 17.93
N TYR A 235 0.18 11.47 17.16
CA TYR A 235 -0.33 12.40 16.14
C TYR A 235 0.22 12.05 14.77
N TYR A 236 -0.67 11.92 13.78
CA TYR A 236 -0.33 11.68 12.38
C TYR A 236 -0.68 12.90 11.54
N PHE A 237 0.34 13.60 11.02
CA PHE A 237 0.15 14.73 10.11
C PHE A 237 0.08 14.22 8.67
N ILE A 238 -1.11 14.30 8.06
CA ILE A 238 -1.39 13.66 6.78
C ILE A 238 -2.13 14.59 5.80
N GLY A 239 -1.98 14.32 4.51
CA GLY A 239 -2.85 14.90 3.47
C GLY A 239 -4.23 14.22 3.41
N LYS A 240 -5.21 14.91 2.82
CA LYS A 240 -6.62 14.44 2.74
C LYS A 240 -6.78 13.03 2.15
N ASP A 241 -5.98 12.68 1.14
CA ASP A 241 -6.12 11.40 0.43
C ASP A 241 -5.60 10.22 1.28
N ASN A 242 -4.91 10.50 2.38
CA ASN A 242 -4.40 9.50 3.32
C ASN A 242 -5.36 9.20 4.48
N ILE A 243 -6.53 9.86 4.55
CA ILE A 243 -7.51 9.65 5.62
C ILE A 243 -7.87 8.16 5.77
N PRO A 244 -8.30 7.41 4.71
CA PRO A 244 -8.65 6.00 4.87
C PRO A 244 -7.52 5.15 5.44
N PHE A 245 -6.27 5.45 5.11
CA PHE A 245 -5.14 4.67 5.60
C PHE A 245 -4.94 4.84 7.11
N HIS A 246 -5.26 6.01 7.66
CA HIS A 246 -5.01 6.32 9.07
C HIS A 246 -6.25 6.18 9.96
N THR A 247 -7.44 6.20 9.37
CA THR A 247 -8.71 6.05 10.11
C THR A 247 -9.37 4.69 9.92
N ILE A 248 -8.88 3.87 8.99
CA ILE A 248 -9.44 2.54 8.68
C ILE A 248 -8.34 1.48 8.60
N ILE A 249 -7.38 1.62 7.69
CA ILE A 249 -6.41 0.55 7.41
C ILE A 249 -5.44 0.32 8.58
N TRP A 250 -4.83 1.39 9.08
CA TRP A 250 -3.86 1.30 10.18
C TRP A 250 -4.48 0.90 11.52
N PRO A 251 -5.66 1.42 11.91
CA PRO A 251 -6.30 1.00 13.18
C PRO A 251 -6.93 -0.40 13.17
N ALA A 252 -7.15 -1.01 12.00
CA ALA A 252 -7.69 -2.37 11.85
C ALA A 252 -6.65 -3.43 12.23
#